data_AF-A0AB36IWL1-F1
#
_entry.id   AF-A0AB36IWL1-F1
#
_cell.length_a   1.000
_cell.length_b   1.000
_cell.length_c   1.000
_cell.angle_alpha   90.00
_cell.angle_beta   90.00
_cell.angle_gamma   90.00
#
_symmetry.space_group_name_H-M   'P 1'
#
loop_
_entity.id
_entity.type
_entity.pdbx_description
1 polymer ?
#
loop_
_entity_poly.entity_id
_entity_poly.type
_entity_poly.pdbx_seq_one_letter_code
_entity_poly.pdbx_strand_id
1 'polypeptide(L)' 'MAKHTVQINYRSGKSMVVSCESFKFKYNGSGLTSAEWEGMNPDPLYLNLDDIESIWQFH' A
#
# COMPACT_ATOMS: atom_id res chain seq x y z
N MET A 1 7.82 9.97 -14.87
CA MET A 1 8.12 9.58 -13.48
C MET A 1 8.29 8.08 -13.41
N ALA A 2 9.14 7.55 -12.53
CA ALA A 2 9.25 6.11 -12.34
C ALA A 2 7.97 5.58 -11.70
N LYS A 3 7.44 4.44 -12.17
CA LYS A 3 6.27 3.80 -11.58
C LYS A 3 6.75 2.71 -10.64
N HIS A 4 6.31 2.75 -9.39
CA HIS A 4 6.53 1.70 -8.41
C HIS A 4 5.40 0.69 -8.48
N THR A 5 5.74 -0.59 -8.47
CA THR A 5 4.74 -1.66 -8.29
C THR A 5 4.79 -2.09 -6.85
N VAL A 6 3.65 -2.02 -6.18
CA VAL A 6 3.51 -2.30 -4.76
C VAL A 6 2.43 -3.36 -4.56
N GLN A 7 2.72 -4.37 -3.74
CA GLN A 7 1.73 -5.30 -3.23
C GLN A 7 1.29 -4.86 -1.84
N ILE A 8 -0.02 -4.78 -1.66
CA ILE A 8 -0.67 -4.49 -0.39
C ILE A 8 -1.35 -5.78 0.07
N ASN A 9 -0.97 -6.26 1.26
CA ASN A 9 -1.57 -7.42 1.89
C ASN A 9 -2.49 -6.96 3.02
N TYR A 10 -3.70 -7.49 3.04
CA TYR A 10 -4.70 -7.16 4.04
C TYR A 10 -4.78 -8.26 5.10
N ARG A 11 -5.13 -7.89 6.33
CA ARG A 11 -5.39 -8.81 7.45
C ARG A 11 -6.49 -9.83 7.14
N SER A 12 -7.36 -9.54 6.17
CA SER A 12 -8.37 -10.47 5.66
C SER A 12 -7.81 -11.66 4.86
N GLY A 13 -6.50 -11.67 4.58
CA GLY A 13 -5.84 -12.64 3.70
C GLY A 13 -5.91 -12.31 2.22
N LYS A 14 -6.59 -11.21 1.84
CA LYS A 14 -6.58 -10.69 0.46
C LYS A 14 -5.28 -9.93 0.19
N SER A 15 -4.86 -9.91 -1.07
CA SER A 15 -3.78 -9.05 -1.54
C SER A 15 -4.19 -8.32 -2.81
N MET A 16 -3.57 -7.18 -3.04
CA MET A 16 -3.71 -6.44 -4.29
C MET A 16 -2.36 -5.91 -4.76
N VAL A 17 -2.20 -5.76 -6.07
CA VAL A 17 -1.02 -5.15 -6.66
C VAL A 17 -1.43 -3.85 -7.34
N VAL A 18 -0.70 -2.79 -7.03
CA VAL A 18 -0.97 -1.42 -7.51
C VAL A 18 0.29 -0.84 -8.12
N SER A 19 0.13 0.01 -9.12
CA SER A 19 1.18 0.91 -9.58
C SER A 19 0.97 2.30 -8.99
N CYS A 20 2.03 2.96 -8.54
CA CYS A 20 1.99 4.34 -8.04
C CYS A 20 3.21 5.13 -8.51
N GLU A 21 3.07 6.45 -8.63
CA GLU A 21 4.19 7.34 -8.98
C GLU A 21 5.09 7.60 -7.78
N SER A 22 4.49 7.73 -6.60
CA SER A 22 5.20 7.80 -5.32
C SER A 22 4.37 7.15 -4.22
N PHE A 23 5.05 6.66 -3.18
CA PHE A 23 4.38 6.13 -1.99
C PHE A 23 5.25 6.33 -0.75
N LYS A 24 4.61 6.60 0.38
CA LYS A 24 5.25 6.75 1.69
C LYS A 24 4.43 6.02 2.74
N PHE A 25 5.08 5.32 3.64
CA PHE A 25 4.42 4.59 4.72
C PHE A 25 5.20 4.71 6.03
N LYS A 26 4.50 4.60 7.15
CA LYS A 26 5.10 4.55 8.50
C LYS A 26 4.55 3.36 9.27
N TYR A 27 5.45 2.64 9.92
CA TYR A 27 5.11 1.59 10.87
C TYR A 27 5.43 2.08 12.29
N ASN A 28 4.55 1.79 13.25
CA ASN A 28 4.94 1.67 14.66
C ASN A 28 5.01 0.17 14.99
N GLY A 29 5.62 -0.23 16.11
CA GLY A 29 5.79 -1.66 16.45
C GLY A 29 4.52 -2.51 16.48
N SER A 30 3.32 -1.92 16.34
CA SER A 30 2.01 -2.58 16.26
C SER A 30 1.37 -2.61 14.87
N GLY A 31 1.94 -1.94 13.87
CA GLY A 31 1.40 -1.95 12.50
C GLY A 31 1.63 -0.66 11.72
N LEU A 32 0.97 -0.57 10.56
CA LEU A 32 0.99 0.60 9.69
C LEU A 32 0.18 1.73 10.32
N THR A 33 0.78 2.92 10.46
CA THR A 33 0.13 4.09 11.08
C THR A 33 -0.22 5.19 10.08
N SER A 34 0.46 5.23 8.94
CA SER A 34 0.13 6.13 7.84
C SER A 34 0.60 5.55 6.52
N ALA A 35 -0.19 5.74 5.46
CA ALA A 35 0.28 5.56 4.09
C ALA A 35 -0.24 6.70 3.21
N GLU A 36 0.65 7.22 2.37
CA GLU A 36 0.36 8.23 1.35
C GLU A 36 0.76 7.65 0.00
N TRP A 37 -0.07 7.86 -1.01
CA TRP A 37 0.11 7.34 -2.35
C TRP A 37 -0.17 8.42 -3.37
N GLU A 38 0.61 8.45 -4.45
CA GLU A 38 0.43 9.38 -5.56
C GLU A 38 0.24 8.60 -6.87
N GLY A 39 -0.79 8.95 -7.64
CA GLY A 39 -1.04 8.36 -8.95
C GLY A 39 -1.30 6.84 -8.91
N MET A 40 -2.05 6.36 -7.91
CA MET A 40 -2.39 4.94 -7.78
C MET A 40 -3.21 4.42 -8.96
N ASN A 41 -2.88 3.21 -9.43
CA ASN A 41 -3.64 2.48 -10.42
C ASN A 41 -3.53 0.95 -10.19
N PRO A 42 -4.63 0.22 -9.94
CA PRO A 42 -5.97 0.77 -9.70
C PRO A 42 -5.98 1.65 -8.44
N ASP A 43 -6.83 2.68 -8.42
CA ASP A 43 -7.12 3.46 -7.21
C ASP A 43 -8.18 2.70 -6.38
N PRO A 44 -7.78 2.00 -5.31
CA PRO A 44 -8.72 1.24 -4.51
C PRO A 44 -9.65 2.20 -3.78
N LEU A 45 -10.95 2.05 -4.05
CA LEU A 45 -12.03 2.75 -3.36
C LEU A 45 -11.96 2.64 -1.82
N TYR A 46 -11.26 1.62 -1.30
CA TYR A 46 -11.10 1.36 0.13
C TYR A 46 -9.67 0.93 0.47
N LEU A 47 -8.79 1.89 0.79
CA LEU A 47 -7.54 1.66 1.51
C LEU A 47 -7.72 2.03 2.98
N ASN A 48 -8.39 1.16 3.73
CA ASN A 48 -8.45 1.31 5.17
C ASN A 48 -7.12 0.83 5.77
N LEU A 49 -6.35 1.74 6.37
CA LEU A 49 -5.03 1.44 6.93
C LEU A 49 -5.08 0.33 7.99
N ASP A 50 -6.15 0.27 8.78
CA ASP A 50 -6.33 -0.74 9.82
C ASP A 50 -6.43 -2.16 9.24
N ASP A 51 -6.91 -2.27 8.00
CA ASP A 51 -7.06 -3.53 7.30
C ASP A 51 -5.75 -3.98 6.64
N ILE A 52 -4.76 -3.11 6.50
CA ILE A 52 -3.46 -3.42 5.89
C ILE A 52 -2.56 -4.13 6.91
N GLU A 53 -2.05 -5.30 6.52
CA GLU A 53 -1.10 -6.07 7.29
C GLU A 53 0.35 -5.73 6.89
N SER A 54 0.63 -5.70 5.59
CA SER A 54 1.97 -5.40 5.08
C SER A 54 1.95 -4.82 3.67
N ILE A 55 3.02 -4.10 3.32
CA ILE A 55 3.23 -3.48 2.02
C ILE A 55 4.62 -3.89 1.51
N TRP A 56 4.69 -4.34 0.26
CA TRP A 56 5.93 -4.79 -0.39
C TRP A 56 6.13 -4.08 -1.73
N GLN A 57 7.32 -3.53 -1.97
CA GLN A 57 7.69 -2.93 -3.25
C GLN A 57 8.48 -3.94 -4.09
N PHE A 58 8.12 -4.09 -5.36
CA PHE A 58 8.93 -4.81 -6.33
C PHE A 58 9.94 -3.86 -6.99
N HIS A 59 11.19 -4.33 -7.17
CA HIS A 59 12.27 -3.63 -7.88
C HIS A 59 12.29 -4.02 -9.35
#